data_AF-A0A089LIT6-F1
#
_entry.id   AF-A0A089LIT6-F1
#
_cell.length_a   1.000
_cell.length_b   1.000
_cell.length_c   1.000
_cell.angle_alpha   90.00
_cell.angle_beta   90.00
_cell.angle_gamma   90.00
#
_symmetry.space_group_name_H-M   'P 1'
#
loop_
_entity.id
_entity.type
_entity.pdbx_description
1 polymer ?
#
loop_
_entity_poly.entity_id
_entity_poly.type
_entity_poly.pdbx_seq_one_letter_code
_entity_poly.pdbx_strand_id
1 'polypeptide(L)' 'MDTLQYLSQDSGARRLYEARQKYLHDEASMLGSADLAGIKKVAKNMLAMNLDIKTIAKPTGLTEQEINALRK' A
#
# COMPACT_ATOMS: atom_id res chain seq x y z
N MET A 1 -27.65 1.06 -13.42
CA MET A 1 -28.07 2.14 -12.50
C MET A 1 -27.02 2.23 -11.42
N ASP A 2 -26.18 3.26 -11.45
CA ASP A 2 -25.15 3.46 -10.43
C ASP A 2 -25.82 3.76 -9.08
N THR A 3 -25.33 3.12 -8.02
CA THR A 3 -25.76 3.32 -6.64
C THR A 3 -25.75 4.80 -6.22
N LEU A 4 -24.89 5.60 -6.86
CA LEU A 4 -24.80 7.06 -6.70
C LEU A 4 -26.04 7.83 -7.19
N GLN A 5 -26.74 7.37 -8.23
CA GLN A 5 -27.92 8.07 -8.76
C GLN A 5 -29.14 7.93 -7.83
N TYR A 6 -29.27 6.80 -7.13
CA TYR A 6 -30.32 6.58 -6.14
C TYR A 6 -30.13 7.41 -4.85
N LEU A 7 -28.88 7.57 -4.39
CA LEU A 7 -28.52 8.41 -3.23
C LEU A 7 -28.56 9.93 -3.52
N SER A 8 -28.74 10.34 -4.78
CA SER A 8 -28.65 11.75 -5.20
C SER A 8 -29.86 12.63 -4.83
N GLN A 9 -30.95 12.04 -4.31
CA GLN A 9 -32.11 12.81 -3.85
C GLN A 9 -31.92 13.42 -2.45
N ASP A 10 -30.94 12.95 -1.67
CA ASP A 10 -30.57 13.51 -0.38
C ASP A 10 -29.06 13.79 -0.31
N SER A 11 -28.71 15.07 -0.40
CA SER A 11 -27.33 15.55 -0.34
C SER A 11 -26.56 15.10 0.92
N GLY A 12 -27.26 14.82 2.02
CA GLY A 12 -26.66 14.32 3.26
C GLY A 12 -26.21 12.86 3.14
N ALA A 13 -27.04 12.02 2.52
CA ALA A 13 -26.75 10.59 2.33
C ALA A 13 -25.53 10.38 1.41
N ARG A 14 -25.39 11.22 0.36
CA ARG A 14 -24.22 11.19 -0.53
C ARG A 14 -22.92 11.55 0.20
N ARG A 15 -22.92 12.60 1.01
CA ARG A 15 -21.75 13.01 1.80
C ARG A 15 -21.32 11.95 2.80
N LEU A 16 -22.28 11.29 3.45
CA LEU A 16 -22.01 10.20 4.39
C LEU A 16 -21.37 8.99 3.69
N TYR A 17 -21.85 8.66 2.49
CA TYR A 17 -21.30 7.58 1.67
C TYR A 17 -19.86 7.89 1.20
N GLU A 18 -19.63 9.10 0.68
CA GLU A 18 -18.31 9.54 0.24
C GLU A 18 -17.31 9.59 1.40
N ALA A 19 -17.72 10.08 2.58
CA ALA A 19 -16.88 10.09 3.78
C ALA A 19 -16.52 8.68 4.25
N ARG A 20 -17.47 7.74 4.20
CA ARG A 20 -17.23 6.33 4.55
C ARG A 20 -16.28 5.65 3.57
N GLN A 21 -16.45 5.87 2.27
CA GLN A 21 -15.53 5.32 1.28
C GLN A 21 -14.12 5.87 1.45
N LYS A 22 -13.98 7.18 1.70
CA LYS A 22 -12.69 7.80 1.99
C LYS A 22 -12.01 7.16 3.20
N TYR A 23 -12.74 7.00 4.31
CA TYR A 23 -12.23 6.36 5.52
C TYR A 23 -11.74 4.92 5.27
N LEU A 24 -12.53 4.10 4.57
CA LEU A 24 -12.15 2.72 4.23
C LEU A 24 -10.91 2.67 3.31
N HIS A 25 -10.79 3.60 2.36
CA HIS A 25 -9.62 3.71 1.50
C HIS A 25 -8.37 4.18 2.26
N ASP A 26 -8.53 5.11 3.20
CA ASP A 26 -7.43 5.61 4.04
C ASP A 26 -6.93 4.50 4.99
N GLU A 27 -7.83 3.72 5.62
CA GLU A 27 -7.48 2.55 6.45
C GLU A 27 -6.72 1.48 5.66
N ALA A 28 -7.24 1.10 4.48
CA ALA A 28 -6.58 0.12 3.62
C ALA A 28 -5.19 0.60 3.16
N SER A 29 -5.04 1.90 2.90
CA SER A 29 -3.77 2.51 2.50
C SER A 29 -2.75 2.53 3.63
N MET A 30 -3.18 2.75 4.89
CA MET A 30 -2.28 2.70 6.04
C MET A 30 -1.72 1.29 6.28
N LEU A 31 -2.56 0.26 6.19
CA LEU A 31 -2.13 -1.13 6.43
C LEU A 31 -1.11 -1.59 5.37
N GLY A 32 -1.41 -1.38 4.09
CA GLY A 32 -0.50 -1.75 3.00
C GLY A 32 0.84 -0.99 3.05
N SER A 33 0.81 0.27 3.52
CA SER A 33 2.02 1.08 3.67
C SER A 33 2.92 0.57 4.82
N ALA A 34 2.34 0.10 5.92
CA ALA A 34 3.10 -0.44 7.05
C ALA A 34 3.80 -1.75 6.71
N ASP A 35 3.12 -2.67 6.02
CA ASP A 35 3.68 -3.95 5.58
C ASP A 35 4.83 -3.72 4.59
N LEU A 36 4.65 -2.83 3.60
CA LEU A 36 5.70 -2.45 2.65
C LEU A 36 6.91 -1.81 3.33
N ALA A 37 6.70 -0.98 4.36
CA ALA A 37 7.78 -0.38 5.13
C ALA A 37 8.59 -1.44 5.89
N GLY A 38 7.92 -2.43 6.49
CA GLY A 38 8.55 -3.56 7.15
C GLY A 38 9.41 -4.40 6.19
N ILE A 39 8.85 -4.77 5.04
CA ILE A 39 9.55 -5.54 4.00
C ILE A 39 10.78 -4.78 3.50
N LYS A 40 10.67 -3.47 3.23
CA LYS A 40 11.81 -2.63 2.80
C LYS A 40 12.90 -2.56 3.86
N LYS A 41 12.56 -2.50 5.14
CA LYS A 41 13.54 -2.50 6.23
C LYS A 41 14.30 -3.83 6.31
N VAL A 42 13.60 -4.96 6.18
CA VAL A 42 14.21 -6.29 6.15
C VAL A 42 15.12 -6.43 4.93
N ALA A 43 14.65 -6.03 3.74
CA ALA A 43 15.45 -6.05 2.52
C ALA A 43 16.72 -5.19 2.62
N LYS A 44 16.65 -4.01 3.26
CA LYS A 44 17.83 -3.16 3.53
C LYS A 44 18.84 -3.86 4.44
N ASN A 45 18.38 -4.54 5.48
CA ASN A 45 19.24 -5.31 6.38
C ASN A 45 19.90 -6.50 5.66
N MET A 46 19.16 -7.22 4.81
CA MET A 46 19.70 -8.32 4.00
C MET A 46 20.78 -7.83 3.01
N LEU A 47 20.57 -6.67 2.39
CA LEU A 47 21.59 -6.02 1.56
C LEU A 47 22.85 -5.68 2.36
N ALA A 48 22.69 -5.18 3.60
CA ALA A 48 23.84 -4.88 4.48
C ALA A 48 24.62 -6.14 4.89
N MET A 49 23.96 -7.30 4.90
CA MET A 49 24.59 -8.61 5.12
C MET A 49 25.22 -9.20 3.84
N ASN A 50 25.32 -8.43 2.75
CA ASN A 50 25.84 -8.84 1.44
C ASN A 50 25.07 -10.01 0.79
N LEU A 51 23.76 -10.15 1.07
CA LEU A 51 22.94 -11.07 0.28
C LEU A 51 22.76 -10.54 -1.15
N ASP A 52 22.70 -11.48 -2.10
CA ASP A 52 22.43 -11.19 -3.50
C ASP A 52 21.02 -10.63 -3.71
N ILE A 53 20.88 -9.73 -4.69
CA ILE A 53 19.61 -9.08 -4.98
C ILE A 53 18.54 -10.11 -5.36
N LYS A 54 18.91 -11.17 -6.08
CA LYS A 54 17.96 -12.23 -6.49
C LYS A 54 17.49 -13.08 -5.32
N THR A 55 18.31 -13.25 -4.28
CA THR A 55 17.91 -14.00 -3.08
C THR A 55 17.05 -13.17 -2.15
N ILE A 56 17.12 -11.84 -2.21
CA ILE A 56 16.22 -10.91 -1.50
C ILE A 56 14.89 -10.75 -2.24
N ALA A 57 14.89 -10.66 -3.57
CA ALA A 57 13.69 -10.44 -4.39
C ALA A 57 12.63 -11.54 -4.22
N LYS A 58 13.05 -12.82 -4.25
CA LYS A 58 12.13 -13.96 -4.12
C LYS A 58 11.27 -13.96 -2.83
N PRO A 59 11.85 -13.83 -1.62
CA PRO A 59 11.07 -13.86 -0.38
C PRO A 59 10.38 -12.54 -0.06
N THR A 60 10.90 -11.40 -0.51
CA THR A 60 10.32 -10.07 -0.20
C THR A 60 9.24 -9.64 -1.19
N GLY A 61 9.18 -10.26 -2.37
CA GLY A 61 8.29 -9.83 -3.46
C GLY A 61 8.68 -8.49 -4.09
N LEU A 62 9.82 -7.91 -3.69
CA LEU A 62 10.34 -6.67 -4.25
C LEU A 62 11.05 -6.95 -5.58
N THR A 63 10.94 -5.99 -6.49
CA THR A 63 11.71 -5.97 -7.73
C THR A 63 13.18 -5.64 -7.47
N GLU A 64 14.07 -6.05 -8.39
CA GLU A 64 15.49 -5.70 -8.30
C GLU A 64 15.70 -4.17 -8.30
N GLN A 65 14.83 -3.41 -8.97
CA GLN A 65 14.85 -1.95 -8.97
C GLN A 65 14.54 -1.37 -7.58
N GLU A 66 13.49 -1.88 -6.93
CA GLU A 66 13.14 -1.47 -5.56
C GLU A 66 14.24 -1.80 -4.56
N ILE A 67 14.85 -2.98 -4.68
CA ILE A 67 15.98 -3.39 -3.83
C ILE A 67 17.20 -2.48 -4.08
N ASN A 68 17.52 -2.15 -5.33
CA ASN A 68 18.60 -1.21 -5.64
C ASN A 68 18.33 0.20 -5.10
N ALA A 69 17.07 0.64 -5.07
CA ALA A 69 16.71 1.93 -4.49
C ALA A 69 16.97 2.01 -2.96
N LEU A 70 17.04 0.87 -2.27
CA LEU A 70 17.33 0.79 -0.82
C LEU A 70 18.82 0.94 -0.48
N ARG A 71 19.72 0.93 -1.48
CA ARG A 71 21.16 1.16 -1.28
C ARG A 71 21.54 2.62 -0.99
N LYS A 72 20.57 3.54 -1.06
CA LYS A 72 20.77 4.95 -0.69
C LYS A 72 20.95 5.14 0.82
#